data_AF-A0A2G8QYI9-F1
#
_entry.id   AF-A0A2G8QYI9-F1
#
_cell.length_a   1.000
_cell.length_b   1.000
_cell.length_c   1.000
_cell.angle_alpha   90.00
_cell.angle_beta   90.00
_cell.angle_gamma   90.00
#
_symmetry.space_group_name_H-M   'P 1'
#
loop_
_entity.id
_entity.type
_entity.pdbx_description
1 polymer ?
#
loop_
_entity_poly.entity_id
_entity_poly.type
_entity_poly.pdbx_seq_one_letter_code
_entity_poly.pdbx_strand_id
1 'polypeptide(L)' 'MPTDRYIITDRQWGKIEPHCLGKKSDPGRTGGDARLFPEAVFWIARTGAQWRDLPGGHCQIVWLD' A
#
# COMPACT_ATOMS: atom_id res chain seq x y z
N MET A 1 22.35 -1.39 4.96
CA MET A 1 21.06 -1.62 5.64
C MET A 1 20.33 -2.74 4.90
N PRO A 2 19.85 -3.81 5.55
CA PRO A 2 19.12 -4.87 4.86
C PRO A 2 17.84 -4.29 4.25
N THR A 3 17.65 -4.45 2.94
CA THR A 3 16.49 -3.94 2.18
C THR A 3 15.21 -4.73 2.44
N ASP A 4 15.35 -5.94 2.97
CA ASP A 4 14.25 -6.91 3.15
C ASP A 4 13.28 -6.48 4.26
N ARG A 5 13.69 -5.56 5.14
CA ARG A 5 12.82 -4.93 6.15
C ARG A 5 11.68 -4.11 5.54
N TYR A 6 11.77 -3.77 4.25
CA TYR A 6 10.81 -2.93 3.53
C TYR A 6 10.03 -3.73 2.48
N ILE A 7 9.97 -5.06 2.60
CA ILE A 7 9.16 -5.91 1.72
C ILE A 7 8.06 -6.54 2.59
N ILE A 8 6.79 -6.32 2.23
CA ILE A 8 5.67 -7.01 2.87
C ILE A 8 5.50 -8.37 2.22
N THR A 9 5.75 -9.42 2.99
CA THR A 9 5.42 -10.79 2.59
C THR A 9 3.91 -11.01 2.65
N ASP A 10 3.38 -11.96 1.87
CA ASP A 10 1.95 -12.29 1.90
C ASP A 10 1.47 -12.73 3.29
N ARG A 11 2.35 -13.37 4.07
CA ARG A 11 2.06 -13.74 5.46
C ARG A 11 1.89 -12.53 6.37
N GLN A 12 2.69 -11.48 6.18
CA GLN A 12 2.54 -10.23 6.91
C GLN A 12 1.31 -9.47 6.42
N TRP A 13 1.08 -9.46 5.10
CA TRP A 13 -0.11 -8.86 4.50
C TRP A 13 -1.40 -9.46 5.07
N GLY A 14 -1.51 -10.79 5.18
CA GLY A 14 -2.69 -11.44 5.74
C GLY A 14 -2.99 -11.08 7.20
N LYS A 15 -2.03 -10.50 7.94
CA LYS A 15 -2.28 -9.94 9.28
C LYS A 15 -2.72 -8.48 9.23
N ILE A 16 -2.31 -7.73 8.21
CA ILE A 16 -2.59 -6.29 8.06
C ILE A 16 -3.95 -6.09 7.36
N GLU A 17 -4.22 -6.86 6.31
CA GLU A 17 -5.40 -6.75 5.44
C GLU A 17 -6.74 -6.64 6.19
N PRO A 18 -7.02 -7.42 7.25
CA PRO A 18 -8.30 -7.33 7.96
C PRO A 18 -8.55 -5.95 8.60
N HIS A 19 -7.48 -5.22 8.92
CA HIS A 19 -7.51 -3.91 9.55
C HIS A 19 -7.57 -2.77 8.53
N CYS A 20 -7.42 -3.05 7.23
CA CYS A 20 -7.57 -2.07 6.17
C CYS A 20 -9.06 -1.80 5.88
N LEU A 21 -9.35 -0.54 5.54
CA LEU A 21 -10.67 -0.10 5.09
C LEU A 21 -10.82 -0.31 3.58
N GLY A 22 -12.04 -0.57 3.12
CA GLY A 22 -12.31 -0.73 1.69
C GLY A 22 -11.91 -2.10 1.14
N LYS A 23 -11.73 -3.09 2.01
CA LYS A 23 -11.52 -4.49 1.61
C LYS A 23 -12.73 -5.02 0.86
N LYS A 24 -12.54 -6.08 0.07
CA LYS A 24 -13.61 -6.71 -0.74
C LYS A 24 -14.83 -7.13 0.08
N SER A 25 -14.64 -7.41 1.36
CA SER A 25 -15.72 -7.81 2.28
C SER A 25 -16.48 -6.63 2.90
N ASP A 26 -16.01 -5.39 2.74
CA ASP A 26 -16.67 -4.21 3.32
C ASP A 26 -17.87 -3.79 2.44
N PRO A 27 -19.06 -3.55 3.02
CA PRO A 27 -20.21 -3.07 2.27
C PRO A 27 -19.99 -1.61 1.81
N GLY A 28 -20.16 -1.37 0.50
CA GLY A 28 -19.96 -0.06 -0.12
C GLY A 28 -19.04 -0.12 -1.33
N ARG A 29 -18.45 1.02 -1.71
CA ARG A 29 -17.47 1.08 -2.80
C ARG A 29 -16.20 0.36 -2.34
N THR A 30 -15.92 -0.80 -2.93
CA THR A 30 -14.64 -1.48 -2.72
C THR A 30 -13.53 -0.52 -3.12
N GLY A 31 -12.62 -0.22 -2.18
CA GLY A 31 -11.41 0.53 -2.52
C GLY A 31 -10.63 -0.26 -3.58
N GLY A 32 -9.68 0.39 -4.27
CA GLY A 32 -8.67 -0.35 -5.02
C GLY A 32 -7.92 -1.35 -4.14
N ASP A 33 -6.91 -2.02 -4.69
CA ASP A 33 -6.10 -2.94 -3.89
C ASP A 33 -5.49 -2.22 -2.66
N ALA A 34 -5.93 -2.60 -1.46
CA ALA A 34 -5.53 -1.99 -0.19
C ALA A 34 -4.04 -2.22 0.11
N ARG A 35 -3.40 -3.18 -0.57
CA ARG A 35 -1.97 -3.44 -0.44
C ARG A 35 -1.10 -2.34 -1.05
N LEU A 36 -1.65 -1.58 -2.00
CA LEU A 36 -0.88 -0.56 -2.71
C LEU A 36 -0.34 0.53 -1.78
N PHE A 37 -1.16 1.02 -0.84
CA PHE A 37 -0.75 2.07 0.10
C PHE A 37 0.47 1.67 0.96
N PRO A 38 0.45 0.54 1.69
CA PRO A 38 1.64 0.09 2.42
C PRO A 38 2.86 -0.15 1.51
N GLU A 39 2.67 -0.75 0.33
CA GLU A 39 3.77 -0.97 -0.63
C GLU A 39 4.40 0.36 -1.10
N ALA A 40 3.60 1.42 -1.27
CA ALA A 40 4.09 2.77 -1.55
C ALA A 40 4.96 3.33 -0.43
N VAL A 41 4.49 3.23 0.83
CA VAL A 41 5.23 3.68 2.01
C VAL A 41 6.58 2.96 2.10
N PHE A 42 6.57 1.65 1.86
CA PHE A 42 7.77 0.83 1.91
C PHE A 42 8.74 1.10 0.76
N TRP A 43 8.23 1.37 -0.44
CA TRP A 43 9.05 1.83 -1.57
C TRP A 43 9.78 3.13 -1.23
N ILE A 44 9.06 4.13 -0.68
CA ILE A 44 9.63 5.41 -0.23
C ILE A 44 10.67 5.19 0.87
N ALA A 45 10.37 4.35 1.86
CA ALA A 45 11.31 4.04 2.95
C ALA A 45 12.60 3.38 2.46
N ARG A 46 12.54 2.61 1.36
CA ARG A 46 13.70 1.95 0.75
C ARG A 46 14.51 2.91 -0.14
N THR A 47 13.86 3.77 -0.91
CA THR A 47 14.52 4.64 -1.91
C THR A 47 14.87 6.02 -1.37
N GLY A 48 14.20 6.48 -0.31
CA GLY A 48 14.27 7.87 0.15
C GLY A 48 13.62 8.87 -0.81
N ALA A 49 12.91 8.40 -1.84
CA ALA A 49 12.28 9.25 -2.84
C ALA A 49 11.10 10.05 -2.25
N GLN A 50 10.75 11.16 -2.89
CA GLN A 50 9.62 11.97 -2.44
C GLN A 50 8.30 11.30 -2.83
N TRP A 51 7.23 11.61 -2.10
CA TRP A 51 5.87 11.13 -2.42
C TRP A 51 5.42 11.44 -3.86
N ARG A 52 5.92 12.52 -4.46
CA ARG A 52 5.61 12.91 -5.84
C ARG A 52 6.23 11.97 -6.88
N ASP A 53 7.31 11.28 -6.52
CA ASP A 53 8.07 10.40 -7.42
C ASP A 53 7.54 8.96 -7.42
N LEU A 54 6.42 8.73 -6.72
CA LEU A 54 5.84 7.41 -6.59
C LEU A 54 5.41 6.87 -7.97
N PRO A 55 5.82 5.66 -8.37
CA PRO A 55 5.43 5.10 -9.66
C PRO A 55 3.90 4.93 -9.72
N GLY A 56 3.30 5.27 -10.87
CA GLY A 56 1.88 5.10 -11.15
C GLY A 56 1.50 3.62 -11.09
N GLY A 57 1.03 3.18 -9.91
CA GLY A 57 0.81 1.77 -9.59
C GLY A 57 0.81 1.49 -8.09
N HIS A 58 1.54 2.27 -7.28
CA HIS A 58 1.61 2.09 -5.83
C HIS A 58 0.61 2.95 -5.04
N CYS A 59 -0.01 3.95 -5.66
CA CYS A 59 -1.09 4.70 -5.03
C CYS A 59 -2.18 4.94 -6.07
N GLN A 60 -3.31 4.24 -5.92
CA GLN A 60 -4.56 4.55 -6.63
C GLN A 60 -5.44 5.51 -5.81
N ILE A 61 -4.90 6.15 -4.77
CA ILE A 61 -5.63 7.15 -4.00
C ILE A 61 -5.56 8.47 -4.78
N VAL A 62 -6.39 8.57 -5.82
CA VAL A 62 -6.98 9.85 -6.23
C VAL A 62 -7.77 10.37 -5.02
N TRP A 63 -7.15 11.25 -4.24
CA TRP A 63 -7.90 12.20 -3.42
C TRP A 63 -8.37 13.30 -4.39
N LEU A 64 -9.66 13.28 -4.76
CA LEU A 64 -10.39 14.15 -5.70
C LEU A 64 -9.95 14.01 -7.19
N ASP A 65 -10.79 13.87 -8.21
CA ASP A 65 -12.24 14.16 -8.37
C ASP A 65 -13.22 13.48 -7.41
#